data_AF-A0A537ID34-F1
#
_entry.id   AF-A0A537ID34-F1
#
_cell.length_a   1.000
_cell.length_b   1.000
_cell.length_c   1.000
_cell.angle_alpha   90.00
_cell.angle_beta   90.00
_cell.angle_gamma   90.00
#
_symmetry.space_group_name_H-M   'P 1'
#
loop_
_entity.id
_entity.type
_entity.pdbx_description
1 polymer ?
#
loop_
_entity_poly.entity_id
_entity_poly.type
_entity_poly.pdbx_seq_one_letter_code
_entity_poly.pdbx_strand_id
1 'polypeptide(L)'
;MTDVQTSQKSSNPDTVKCSTCNIDMEVIMDVPFRIGGSSGGWKLLFGEMAELGEDMLSFNLFICHQCGRVQFFADEKTRRTLRTG
;
A
#
# COMPACT_ATOMS: atom_id res chain seq x y z
N MET A 1 11.23 8.40 -29.73
CA MET A 1 10.05 7.56 -29.98
C MET A 1 9.85 6.71 -28.74
N THR A 2 8.68 6.91 -28.14
CA THR A 2 8.20 6.42 -26.85
C THR A 2 7.95 4.91 -26.86
N ASP A 3 8.44 4.20 -25.86
CA ASP A 3 7.89 2.92 -25.43
C ASP A 3 7.94 2.84 -23.90
N VAL A 4 6.95 3.45 -23.25
CA VAL A 4 6.52 3.06 -21.90
C VAL A 4 5.10 2.52 -22.09
N GLN A 5 5.01 1.24 -22.43
CA GLN A 5 3.73 0.54 -22.46
C GLN A 5 3.66 -0.44 -21.29
N THR A 6 3.19 0.14 -20.19
CA THR A 6 2.05 -0.33 -19.39
C THR A 6 2.19 -1.67 -18.69
N SER A 7 2.52 -1.55 -17.40
CA SER A 7 2.11 -2.36 -16.27
C SER A 7 1.16 -3.52 -16.57
N GLN A 8 1.66 -4.68 -16.19
CA GLN A 8 1.01 -5.98 -16.19
C GLN A 8 -0.36 -5.91 -15.49
N LYS A 9 -1.41 -6.09 -16.29
CA LYS A 9 -2.71 -6.71 -15.98
C LYS A 9 -3.04 -6.82 -14.48
N SER A 10 -3.68 -5.80 -13.92
CA SER A 10 -4.37 -5.93 -12.64
C SER A 10 -5.49 -6.97 -12.82
N SER A 11 -5.39 -8.10 -12.11
CA SER A 11 -6.57 -8.92 -11.85
C SER A 11 -7.62 -7.98 -11.26
N ASN A 12 -8.79 -7.89 -11.89
CA ASN A 12 -9.91 -7.15 -11.32
C ASN A 12 -10.06 -7.64 -9.88
N PRO A 13 -9.85 -6.79 -8.85
CA PRO A 13 -9.91 -7.26 -7.49
C PRO A 13 -11.29 -7.89 -7.27
N ASP A 14 -11.31 -9.11 -6.73
CA ASP A 14 -12.56 -9.74 -6.33
C ASP A 14 -13.38 -8.74 -5.52
N THR A 15 -14.68 -8.65 -5.79
CA THR A 15 -15.55 -7.69 -5.13
C THR A 15 -15.49 -7.89 -3.61
N VAL A 16 -14.94 -6.91 -2.89
CA VAL A 16 -14.83 -6.96 -1.43
C VAL A 16 -16.09 -6.38 -0.79
N LYS A 17 -16.75 -7.18 0.05
CA LYS A 17 -17.87 -6.71 0.87
C LYS A 17 -17.38 -6.04 2.15
N CYS A 18 -18.04 -4.96 2.54
CA CYS A 18 -17.84 -4.35 3.86
C CYS A 18 -18.31 -5.30 4.96
N SER A 19 -17.43 -5.68 5.87
CA SER A 19 -17.78 -6.57 6.99
C SER A 19 -18.80 -6.00 7.99
N THR A 20 -19.11 -4.70 7.90
CA THR A 20 -20.12 -4.03 8.73
C THR A 20 -21.45 -3.84 8.01
N CYS A 21 -21.43 -3.32 6.78
CA CYS A 21 -22.65 -2.98 6.03
C CYS A 21 -23.10 -4.08 5.07
N ASN A 22 -22.25 -5.07 4.80
CA ASN A 22 -22.44 -6.13 3.81
C ASN A 22 -22.74 -5.64 2.38
N ILE A 23 -22.21 -4.47 2.00
CA ILE A 23 -22.30 -3.89 0.65
C ILE A 23 -20.95 -3.95 -0.06
N ASP A 24 -20.94 -3.80 -1.39
CA ASP A 24 -19.72 -3.71 -2.18
C ASP A 24 -18.95 -2.43 -1.83
N MET A 25 -17.64 -2.58 -1.69
CA MET A 25 -16.73 -1.47 -1.40
C MET A 25 -16.14 -0.90 -2.70
N GLU A 26 -15.91 0.40 -2.71
CA GLU A 26 -15.21 1.09 -3.79
C GLU A 26 -13.70 0.83 -3.66
N VAL A 27 -13.01 0.64 -4.78
CA VAL A 27 -11.59 0.27 -4.79
C VAL A 27 -10.70 1.38 -5.34
N ILE A 28 -9.57 1.60 -4.66
CA ILE A 28 -8.46 2.43 -5.12
C ILE A 28 -7.22 1.55 -5.14
N MET A 29 -6.65 1.36 -6.32
CA MET A 29 -5.52 0.44 -6.53
C MET A 29 -4.18 1.14 -6.40
N ASP A 30 -3.13 0.36 -6.07
CA ASP A 30 -1.73 0.76 -6.12
C ASP A 30 -1.39 2.03 -5.32
N VAL A 31 -2.02 2.21 -4.15
CA VAL A 31 -1.82 3.37 -3.29
C VAL A 31 -0.49 3.24 -2.55
N PRO A 32 0.46 4.18 -2.73
CA PRO A 32 1.78 4.08 -2.14
C PRO A 32 1.81 4.65 -0.71
N PHE A 33 2.27 3.84 0.24
CA PHE A 33 2.47 4.23 1.65
C PHE A 33 3.95 4.21 1.99
N ARG A 34 4.45 5.33 2.50
CA ARG A 34 5.76 5.39 3.15
C ARG A 34 5.68 4.65 4.49
N ILE A 35 6.51 3.62 4.64
CA ILE A 35 6.74 2.97 5.93
C ILE A 35 8.17 3.26 6.37
N GLY A 36 8.37 3.41 7.68
CA GLY A 36 9.65 3.87 8.21
C GLY A 36 9.84 5.38 8.09
N GLY A 37 10.92 5.85 8.71
CA GLY A 37 11.21 7.27 8.90
C GLY A 37 11.71 7.50 10.33
N SER A 38 12.92 8.05 10.46
CA SER A 38 13.50 8.34 11.76
C SER A 38 12.70 9.48 12.42
N SER A 39 12.06 9.22 13.56
CA SER A 39 11.47 10.29 14.36
C SER A 39 12.59 11.12 14.98
N GLY A 40 12.64 12.41 14.61
CA GLY A 40 13.28 13.56 15.28
C GLY A 40 14.73 13.45 15.78
N GLY A 41 15.06 12.49 16.63
CA GLY A 41 16.37 12.34 17.28
C GLY A 41 17.29 11.29 16.64
N TRP A 42 16.75 10.30 15.93
CA TRP A 42 17.57 9.23 15.33
C TRP A 42 18.42 9.71 14.15
N LYS A 43 17.91 10.66 13.35
CA LYS A 43 18.66 11.34 12.27
C LYS A 43 19.94 12.01 12.78
N LEU A 44 19.90 12.55 14.01
CA LEU A 44 21.03 13.24 14.64
C LEU A 44 22.12 12.28 15.15
N LEU A 45 21.76 11.03 15.46
CA LEU A 45 22.67 10.03 16.01
C LEU A 45 23.29 9.12 14.93
N PHE A 46 22.57 8.85 13.84
CA PHE A 46 22.98 7.87 12.82
C PHE A 46 23.11 8.44 11.40
N GLY A 47 22.92 9.75 11.21
CA GLY A 47 23.13 10.41 9.92
C GLY A 47 22.34 9.76 8.77
N GLU A 48 22.97 9.55 7.61
CA GLU A 48 22.39 8.92 6.41
C GLU A 48 21.94 7.46 6.63
N MET A 49 22.46 6.74 7.65
CA MET A 49 22.02 5.36 7.93
C MET A 49 20.61 5.30 8.54
N ALA A 50 20.06 6.43 8.97
CA ALA A 50 18.68 6.53 9.44
C ALA A 50 17.63 6.41 8.31
N GLU A 51 18.07 6.48 7.04
CA GLU A 51 17.22 6.34 5.83
C GLU A 51 17.11 4.87 5.37
N LEU A 52 17.93 3.96 5.89
CA LEU A 52 18.01 2.54 5.49
C LEU A 52 16.78 1.69 5.85
N GLY A 53 15.70 2.31 6.33
CA GLY A 53 14.42 1.66 6.61
C GLY A 53 13.21 2.37 6.02
N GLU A 54 13.43 3.40 5.18
CA GLU A 54 12.34 4.04 4.44
C GLU A 54 12.02 3.20 3.20
N ASP A 55 10.89 2.51 3.20
CA ASP A 55 10.40 1.76 2.05
C ASP A 55 8.97 2.20 1.67
N MET A 56 8.63 2.00 0.41
CA MET A 56 7.30 2.25 -0.13
C MET A 56 6.55 0.93 -0.24
N LEU A 57 5.52 0.74 0.57
CA LEU A 57 4.57 -0.35 0.38
C LEU A 57 3.41 0.11 -0.49
N SER A 58 2.92 -0.79 -1.34
CA SER A 58 1.76 -0.54 -2.19
C SER A 58 0.57 -1.36 -1.70
N PHE A 59 -0.57 -0.70 -1.55
CA PHE A 59 -1.80 -1.33 -1.09
C PHE A 59 -2.97 -0.99 -2.01
N ASN A 60 -3.88 -1.94 -2.15
CA ASN A 60 -5.22 -1.70 -2.66
C ASN A 60 -6.12 -1.35 -1.48
N LEU A 61 -6.82 -0.21 -1.59
CA LEU A 61 -7.76 0.27 -0.59
C LEU A 61 -9.17 -0.05 -1.04
N PHE A 62 -9.97 -0.60 -0.12
CA PHE A 62 -11.40 -0.76 -0.31
C PHE A 62 -12.11 0.11 0.70
N ILE A 63 -13.01 0.99 0.23
CA ILE A 63 -13.69 2.00 1.04
C ILE A 63 -15.21 1.76 0.99
N CYS A 64 -15.82 1.65 2.15
CA CYS A 64 -17.28 1.57 2.26
C CYS A 64 -17.87 2.97 2.34
N HIS A 65 -18.56 3.41 1.30
CA HIS A 65 -19.18 4.74 1.26
C HIS A 65 -20.36 4.92 2.25
N GLN A 66 -20.90 3.84 2.82
CA GLN A 66 -21.98 3.91 3.81
C GLN A 66 -21.49 4.18 5.24
N CYS A 67 -20.40 3.54 5.67
CA CYS A 67 -19.91 3.63 7.06
C CYS A 67 -18.47 4.12 7.20
N GLY A 68 -17.78 4.40 6.09
CA GLY A 68 -16.39 4.89 6.09
C GLY A 68 -15.33 3.84 6.41
N ARG A 69 -15.70 2.55 6.58
CA ARG A 69 -14.71 1.48 6.81
C ARG A 69 -13.73 1.40 5.63
N VAL A 70 -12.44 1.36 5.94
CA VAL A 70 -11.36 1.14 4.97
C VAL A 70 -10.70 -0.22 5.23
N GLN A 71 -10.43 -0.97 4.18
CA GLN A 71 -9.63 -2.20 4.22
C GLN A 71 -8.42 -2.07 3.29
N PHE A 72 -7.25 -2.48 3.77
CA PHE A 72 -5.99 -2.41 3.04
C PHE A 72 -5.54 -3.83 2.68
N PHE A 73 -5.23 -4.05 1.40
CA PHE A 73 -4.68 -5.31 0.92
C PHE A 73 -3.33 -5.05 0.27
N ALA A 74 -2.28 -5.66 0.82
CA ALA A 74 -0.93 -5.56 0.26
C ALA A 74 -0.90 -6.16 -1.14
N ASP A 75 -0.28 -5.46 -2.09
CA ASP A 75 -0.02 -5.99 -3.41
C ASP A 75 0.99 -7.15 -3.36
N GLU A 76 1.22 -7.81 -4.51
CA GLU A 76 2.15 -8.94 -4.55
C GLU A 76 3.58 -8.54 -4.17
N LYS A 77 4.05 -7.36 -4.60
CA LYS A 77 5.39 -6.87 -4.28
C LYS A 77 5.55 -6.69 -2.78
N THR A 78 4.63 -5.97 -2.14
CA THR A 78 4.60 -5.72 -0.69
C THR A 78 4.54 -7.03 0.09
N ARG A 79 3.69 -7.97 -0.31
CA ARG A 79 3.62 -9.30 0.34
C ARG A 79 4.94 -10.06 0.24
N ARG A 80 5.66 -9.97 -0.88
CA ARG A 80 6.97 -10.61 -1.03
C ARG A 80 8.02 -9.94 -0.14
N THR A 81 8.12 -8.60 -0.17
CA THR A 81 9.05 -7.84 0.67
C THR A 81 8.88 -8.18 2.15
N LEU A 82 7.64 -8.20 2.64
CA LEU A 82 7.34 -8.50 4.04
C LEU A 82 7.54 -9.97 4.45
N ARG A 83 7.67 -10.91 3.50
CA ARG A 83 7.97 -12.32 3.81
C ARG A 83 9.46 -12.61 3.94
N THR A 84 10.30 -11.76 3.36
CA THR A 84 11.75 -11.94 3.30
C THR A 84 12.52 -11.07 4.29
N GLY A 85 11.86 -10.09 4.91
CA GLY A 85 12.40 -9.25 5.98
C GLY A 85 12.28 -9.85 7.37
#